data_AF-A0A9W6KG54-F1
#
_entry.id   AF-A0A9W6KG54-F1
#
_cell.length_a   1.000
_cell.length_b   1.000
_cell.length_c   1.000
_cell.angle_alpha   90.00
_cell.angle_beta   90.00
_cell.angle_gamma   90.00
#
_symmetry.space_group_name_H-M   'P 1'
#
loop_
_entity.id
_entity.type
_entity.pdbx_description
1 polymer ?
#
loop_
_entity_poly.entity_id
_entity_poly.type
_entity_poly.pdbx_seq_one_letter_code
_entity_poly.pdbx_strand_id
1 'polypeptide(L)'
;MTPLKIIETRPGNHSLLLNAGSTAVDGAVAELGHEPNGYFWEGVARLIVAAKDPELEGRFKYDPEGGMFVAYGTDVAALEKLGTMMAAVANSPARLREIVALAQEHGVEFDD
;
A
#
# COMPACT_ATOMS: atom_id res chain seq x y z
N MET A 1 3.36 -14.78 -0.68
CA MET A 1 4.63 -14.04 -0.52
C MET A 1 4.50 -13.10 0.68
N THR A 2 5.60 -12.65 1.27
CA THR A 2 5.59 -11.60 2.31
C THR A 2 6.14 -10.31 1.67
N PRO A 3 5.32 -9.55 0.92
CA PRO A 3 5.79 -8.41 0.15
C PRO A 3 6.22 -7.22 1.02
N LEU A 4 5.77 -7.22 2.29
CA LEU A 4 5.95 -6.11 3.22
C LEU A 4 6.89 -6.46 4.36
N LYS A 5 7.65 -5.46 4.80
CA LYS A 5 8.56 -5.56 5.93
C LYS A 5 8.44 -4.34 6.82
N ILE A 6 8.41 -4.55 8.13
CA ILE A 6 8.56 -3.46 9.11
C ILE A 6 10.01 -3.45 9.58
N ILE A 7 10.62 -2.27 9.57
CA ILE A 7 11.94 -2.04 10.14
C ILE A 7 11.88 -0.86 11.11
N GLU A 8 12.66 -0.91 12.19
CA GLU A 8 12.90 0.26 13.03
C GLU A 8 13.96 1.13 12.34
N THR A 9 13.62 2.38 12.01
CA THR A 9 14.53 3.30 11.31
C THR A 9 15.27 4.20 12.28
N ARG A 10 14.65 4.52 13.42
CA ARG A 10 15.21 5.26 14.57
C ARG A 10 14.49 4.77 15.84
N PRO A 11 15.06 4.95 17.04
CA PRO A 11 14.44 4.49 18.28
C PRO A 11 12.96 4.91 18.40
N GLY A 12 12.06 3.93 18.42
CA GLY A 12 10.62 4.12 18.53
C GLY A 12 9.89 4.49 17.23
N ASN A 13 10.59 4.67 16.11
CA ASN A 13 10.00 4.99 14.80
C ASN A 13 10.25 3.85 13.81
N HIS A 14 9.18 3.40 13.17
CA HIS A 14 9.17 2.24 12.30
C HIS A 14 8.68 2.62 10.91
N SER A 15 9.18 1.89 9.92
CA SER A 15 8.75 2.00 8.52
C SER A 15 8.27 0.65 8.02
N LEU A 16 7.05 0.63 7.48
CA LEU A 16 6.50 -0.43 6.65
C LEU A 16 6.92 -0.18 5.20
N LEU A 17 7.60 -1.15 4.59
CA LEU A 17 8.19 -1.05 3.26
C LEU A 17 7.59 -2.10 2.32
N LEU A 18 7.34 -1.71 1.07
CA LEU A 18 7.10 -2.60 -0.07
C LEU A 18 8.06 -2.22 -1.19
N ASN A 19 8.80 -3.19 -1.74
CA ASN A 19 9.60 -2.97 -2.94
C ASN A 19 8.69 -3.01 -4.17
N ALA A 20 8.58 -1.88 -4.88
CA ALA A 20 7.81 -1.77 -6.10
C ALA A 20 8.38 -2.67 -7.21
N GLY A 21 7.53 -3.14 -8.12
CA GLY A 21 7.96 -4.05 -9.20
C GLY A 21 8.49 -5.42 -8.73
N SER A 22 8.13 -5.84 -7.51
CA SER A 22 8.49 -7.17 -6.99
C SER A 22 7.30 -7.96 -6.42
N THR A 23 6.06 -7.51 -6.67
CA THR A 23 4.87 -8.12 -6.11
C THR A 23 4.30 -9.20 -7.04
N ALA A 24 3.49 -10.10 -6.49
CA ALA A 24 2.83 -11.14 -7.29
C ALA A 24 1.77 -10.57 -8.26
N VAL A 25 1.45 -9.27 -8.15
CA VAL A 25 0.38 -8.63 -8.90
C VAL A 25 0.86 -7.57 -9.88
N ASP A 26 2.18 -7.34 -10.02
CA ASP A 26 2.70 -6.28 -10.90
C ASP A 26 2.20 -6.39 -12.34
N GLY A 27 2.10 -7.61 -12.88
CA GLY A 27 1.52 -7.85 -14.20
C GLY A 27 0.04 -7.44 -14.27
N ALA A 28 -0.73 -7.69 -13.22
CA ALA A 28 -2.13 -7.27 -13.15
C ALA A 28 -2.29 -5.75 -12.96
N VAL A 29 -1.33 -5.08 -12.30
CA VAL A 29 -1.29 -3.61 -12.22
C VAL A 29 -1.10 -3.02 -13.63
N ALA A 30 -0.12 -3.54 -14.37
CA ALA A 30 0.15 -3.11 -15.74
C ALA A 30 -1.02 -3.41 -16.71
N GLU A 31 -1.68 -4.57 -16.58
CA GLU A 31 -2.90 -4.90 -17.35
C GLU A 31 -4.05 -3.91 -17.12
N LEU A 32 -4.10 -3.30 -15.93
CA LEU A 32 -5.10 -2.28 -15.57
C LEU A 32 -4.69 -0.87 -16.00
N GLY A 33 -3.53 -0.72 -16.65
CA GLY A 33 -3.03 0.55 -17.17
C GLY A 33 -2.25 1.40 -16.16
N HIS A 34 -1.82 0.81 -15.04
CA HIS A 34 -1.07 1.50 -14.00
C HIS A 34 0.40 1.06 -13.93
N GLU A 35 1.28 1.91 -13.42
CA GLU A 35 2.64 1.52 -13.04
C GLU A 35 2.68 0.96 -11.60
N PRO A 36 3.26 -0.23 -11.33
CA PRO A 36 3.34 -0.80 -9.98
C PRO A 36 4.44 -0.15 -9.10
N ASN A 37 4.54 1.18 -9.14
CA ASN A 37 5.53 1.99 -8.43
C ASN A 37 5.09 2.32 -6.98
N GLY A 38 5.96 2.96 -6.19
CA GLY A 38 5.64 3.26 -4.78
C GLY A 38 4.46 4.21 -4.59
N TYR A 39 4.21 5.14 -5.53
CA TYR A 39 3.09 6.08 -5.47
C TYR A 39 1.75 5.38 -5.72
N PHE A 40 1.72 4.43 -6.66
CA PHE A 40 0.57 3.56 -6.87
C PHE A 40 0.19 2.82 -5.59
N TRP A 41 1.19 2.24 -4.92
CA TRP A 41 1.01 1.52 -3.66
C TRP A 41 0.58 2.43 -2.51
N GLU A 42 0.96 3.72 -2.52
CA GLU A 42 0.40 4.71 -1.59
C GLU A 42 -1.09 4.93 -1.83
N GLY A 43 -1.50 5.13 -3.08
CA GLY A 43 -2.91 5.28 -3.42
C GLY A 43 -3.72 4.06 -2.99
N VAL A 44 -3.20 2.85 -3.22
CA VAL A 44 -3.80 1.60 -2.73
C VAL A 44 -3.93 1.60 -1.21
N ALA A 45 -2.89 1.99 -0.49
CA ALA A 45 -2.91 2.06 0.97
C ALA A 45 -3.97 3.03 1.49
N ARG A 46 -4.05 4.24 0.90
CA ARG A 46 -5.04 5.26 1.26
C ARG A 46 -6.46 4.77 1.03
N LEU A 47 -6.72 4.16 -0.12
CA LEU A 47 -8.06 3.66 -0.45
C LEU A 47 -8.49 2.53 0.49
N ILE A 48 -7.59 1.60 0.80
CA ILE A 48 -7.86 0.50 1.74
C ILE A 48 -8.19 1.05 3.14
N VAL A 49 -7.40 2.03 3.63
CA VAL A 49 -7.66 2.66 4.93
C VAL A 49 -9.03 3.33 4.93
N ALA A 50 -9.32 4.17 3.94
CA ALA A 50 -10.60 4.87 3.84
C ALA A 50 -11.80 3.92 3.74
N ALA A 51 -11.67 2.81 3.00
CA ALA A 51 -12.79 1.91 2.75
C ALA A 51 -12.98 0.82 3.82
N LYS A 52 -11.90 0.34 4.44
CA LYS A 52 -11.93 -0.85 5.31
C LYS A 52 -11.65 -0.56 6.77
N ASP A 53 -10.89 0.50 7.07
CA ASP A 53 -10.42 0.77 8.42
C ASP A 53 -10.06 2.25 8.66
N PRO A 54 -11.06 3.16 8.67
CA PRO A 54 -10.82 4.59 8.79
C PRO A 54 -10.12 4.98 10.09
N GLU A 55 -10.15 4.13 11.13
CA GLU A 55 -9.45 4.35 12.41
C GLU A 55 -7.92 4.38 12.27
N LEU A 56 -7.37 3.91 11.14
CA LEU A 56 -5.94 4.01 10.85
C LEU A 56 -5.51 5.38 10.31
N GLU A 57 -6.47 6.21 9.88
CA GLU A 57 -6.17 7.51 9.31
C GLU A 57 -5.39 8.40 10.32
N GLY A 58 -4.30 9.00 9.87
CA GLY A 58 -3.44 9.85 10.69
C GLY A 58 -2.52 9.13 11.68
N ARG A 59 -2.56 7.79 11.78
CA ARG A 59 -1.68 7.02 12.70
C ARG A 59 -0.26 6.79 12.17
N PHE A 60 -0.06 7.00 10.87
CA PHE A 60 1.23 6.96 10.18
C PHE A 60 1.24 7.98 9.04
N LYS A 61 2.41 8.22 8.47
CA LYS A 61 2.63 9.06 7.29
C LYS A 61 3.16 8.22 6.14
N TYR A 62 2.99 8.71 4.92
CA TYR A 62 3.53 8.10 3.71
C TYR A 62 4.72 8.91 3.20
N ASP A 63 5.70 8.23 2.61
CA ASP A 63 6.87 8.83 1.96
C ASP A 63 7.39 7.87 0.86
N PRO A 64 6.57 7.54 -0.15
CA PRO A 64 6.95 6.63 -1.20
C PRO A 64 7.96 7.28 -2.17
N GLU A 65 8.61 6.41 -2.92
CA GLU A 65 9.43 6.75 -4.08
C GLU A 65 9.08 5.78 -5.21
N GLY A 66 9.49 6.06 -6.45
CA GLY A 66 9.15 5.18 -7.59
C GLY A 66 9.51 3.70 -7.38
N GLY A 67 10.61 3.41 -6.69
CA GLY A 67 11.03 2.04 -6.39
C GLY A 67 10.47 1.42 -5.11
N MET A 68 9.78 2.18 -4.27
CA MET A 68 9.41 1.71 -2.93
C MET A 68 8.21 2.45 -2.36
N PHE A 69 7.24 1.71 -1.84
CA PHE A 69 6.25 2.29 -0.94
C PHE A 69 6.78 2.31 0.50
N VAL A 70 6.52 3.42 1.20
CA VAL A 70 6.85 3.60 2.61
C VAL A 70 5.67 4.19 3.36
N ALA A 71 5.29 3.54 4.46
CA ALA A 71 4.51 4.16 5.53
C ALA A 71 5.32 4.13 6.83
N TYR A 72 5.34 5.21 7.60
CA TYR A 72 6.16 5.32 8.81
C TYR A 72 5.46 6.00 9.97
N GLY A 73 5.86 5.65 11.18
CA GLY A 73 5.29 6.19 12.41
C GLY A 73 5.76 5.46 13.67
N THR A 74 5.27 5.93 14.81
CA THR A 74 5.56 5.33 16.12
C THR A 74 4.55 4.25 16.53
N ASP A 75 3.44 4.14 15.80
CA ASP A 75 2.37 3.19 16.06
C ASP A 75 2.57 1.89 15.28
N VAL A 76 3.36 0.99 15.84
CA VAL A 76 3.72 -0.28 15.19
C VAL A 76 2.49 -1.14 14.90
N ALA A 77 1.51 -1.16 15.80
CA ALA A 77 0.28 -1.92 15.61
C ALA A 77 -0.54 -1.41 14.41
N ALA A 78 -0.58 -0.09 14.20
CA ALA A 78 -1.20 0.50 13.02
C ALA A 78 -0.46 0.10 11.72
N LEU A 79 0.89 0.12 11.74
CA LEU A 79 1.71 -0.31 10.60
C LEU A 79 1.56 -1.81 10.30
N GLU A 80 1.45 -2.67 11.31
CA GLU A 80 1.18 -4.10 11.14
C GLU A 80 -0.19 -4.38 10.53
N LYS A 81 -1.21 -3.63 10.97
CA LYS A 81 -2.58 -3.73 10.43
C LYS A 81 -2.61 -3.29 8.97
N LEU A 82 -2.01 -2.14 8.65
CA LEU A 82 -1.84 -1.69 7.27
C LEU A 82 -1.09 -2.72 6.43
N GLY A 83 0.01 -3.26 6.95
CA GLY A 83 0.80 -4.28 6.27
C GLY A 83 0.01 -5.54 5.96
N THR A 84 -0.82 -6.01 6.89
CA THR A 84 -1.69 -7.17 6.65
C THR A 84 -2.67 -6.92 5.50
N MET A 85 -3.29 -5.73 5.46
CA MET A 85 -4.26 -5.39 4.41
C MET A 85 -3.58 -5.20 3.05
N MET A 86 -2.43 -4.54 3.01
CA MET A 86 -1.67 -4.35 1.78
C MET A 86 -1.11 -5.67 1.25
N ALA A 87 -0.60 -6.56 2.12
CA ALA A 87 -0.14 -7.89 1.72
C ALA A 87 -1.26 -8.72 1.09
N ALA A 88 -2.49 -8.57 1.59
CA ALA A 88 -3.67 -9.21 1.03
C ALA A 88 -3.94 -8.79 -0.43
N VAL A 89 -3.65 -7.54 -0.78
CA VAL A 89 -3.81 -7.02 -2.16
C VAL A 89 -2.60 -7.39 -3.02
N ALA A 90 -1.38 -7.18 -2.53
CA ALA A 90 -0.14 -7.48 -3.23
C ALA A 90 0.10 -8.97 -3.55
N ASN A 91 -0.69 -9.87 -2.95
CA ASN A 91 -0.67 -11.31 -3.23
C ASN A 91 -1.87 -11.80 -4.06
N SER A 92 -2.82 -10.94 -4.43
CA SER A 92 -4.06 -11.38 -5.07
C SER A 92 -4.49 -10.43 -6.20
N PRO A 93 -4.33 -10.84 -7.48
CA PRO A 93 -4.81 -10.06 -8.61
C PRO A 93 -6.32 -9.78 -8.58
N ALA A 94 -7.10 -10.65 -7.95
CA ALA A 94 -8.54 -10.43 -7.76
C ALA A 94 -8.79 -9.24 -6.82
N ARG A 95 -8.13 -9.21 -5.66
CA ARG A 95 -8.24 -8.10 -4.71
C ARG A 95 -7.67 -6.80 -5.25
N LEU A 96 -6.60 -6.86 -6.06
CA LEU A 96 -6.10 -5.69 -6.76
C LEU A 96 -7.18 -5.09 -7.67
N ARG A 97 -7.86 -5.91 -8.48
CA ARG A 97 -8.93 -5.46 -9.38
C ARG A 97 -10.11 -4.86 -8.60
N GLU A 98 -10.47 -5.43 -7.45
CA GLU A 98 -11.48 -4.84 -6.55
C GLU A 98 -11.08 -3.43 -6.09
N ILE A 99 -9.82 -3.23 -5.73
CA ILE A 99 -9.30 -1.93 -5.29
C ILE A 99 -9.28 -0.91 -6.43
N VAL A 100 -8.83 -1.30 -7.63
CA VAL A 100 -8.84 -0.39 -8.78
C VAL A 100 -10.26 -0.02 -9.20
N ALA A 101 -11.19 -0.98 -9.20
CA ALA A 101 -12.61 -0.69 -9.47
C ALA A 101 -13.22 0.26 -8.42
N LEU A 102 -12.87 0.08 -7.15
CA LEU A 102 -13.29 0.98 -6.08
C LEU A 102 -12.75 2.40 -6.29
N ALA A 103 -11.49 2.55 -6.70
CA ALA A 103 -10.91 3.86 -7.00
C ALA A 103 -11.67 4.56 -8.13
N GLN A 104 -11.98 3.83 -9.22
CA GLN A 104 -12.76 4.33 -10.35
C GLN A 104 -14.18 4.76 -9.94
N GLU A 105 -14.86 3.97 -9.10
CA GLU A 105 -16.20 4.30 -8.59
C GLU A 105 -16.20 5.62 -7.79
N HIS A 106 -15.14 5.88 -7.03
CA HIS A 106 -14.99 7.09 -6.23
C HIS A 106 -14.30 8.26 -6.96
N GLY A 107 -13.92 8.09 -8.23
CA GLY A 107 -13.19 9.11 -8.99
C GLY A 107 -11.80 9.41 -8.43
N VAL A 108 -11.16 8.42 -7.78
CA VAL A 108 -9.79 8.51 -7.28
C VAL A 108 -8.84 8.07 -8.38
N GLU A 109 -7.89 8.95 -8.74
CA GLU A 109 -6.78 8.62 -9.63
C GLU A 109 -5.58 8.12 -8.82
N PHE A 110 -4.92 7.07 -9.30
CA PHE A 110 -3.63 6.65 -8.76
C PHE A 110 -2.55 7.57 -9.33
N ASP A 111 -1.59 7.92 -8.48
CA ASP A 111 -0.34 8.55 -8.90
C ASP A 111 0.60 7.39 -9.24
N ASP A 112 0.86 7.20 -10.54
CA ASP A 112 1.61 6.08 -11.08
C ASP A 112 2.37 6.48 -12.35
#